data_AF-A0A2S6NHU7-F1
#
_entry.id   AF-A0A2S6NHU7-F1
#
_cell.length_a   1.000
_cell.length_b   1.000
_cell.length_c   1.000
_cell.angle_alpha   90.00
_cell.angle_beta   90.00
_cell.angle_gamma   90.00
#
_symmetry.space_group_name_H-M   'P 1'
#
loop_
_entity.id
_entity.type
_entity.pdbx_description
1 polymer ?
#
loop_
_entity_poly.entity_id
_entity_poly.type
_entity_poly.pdbx_seq_one_letter_code
_entity_poly.pdbx_strand_id
1 'polypeptide(L)'
;MTSTSTNTETLPEMCYVRHITTGETVMIRRGEMGYLPVDTKCSPECLNGRLARVPTEDEIAAMRHGSLMGWEGAGIDPAFWQRQREHRT
;
A
#
# COMPACT_ATOMS: atom_id res chain seq x y z
N MET A 1 29.78 -1.41 -3.84
CA MET A 1 28.64 -1.15 -2.91
C MET A 1 27.60 -0.39 -3.70
N THR A 2 26.78 -1.09 -4.49
CA THR A 2 25.74 -0.45 -5.31
C THR A 2 24.46 -0.45 -4.50
N SER A 3 24.12 0.71 -3.96
CA SER A 3 22.87 0.98 -3.25
C SER A 3 21.69 0.48 -4.07
N THR A 4 21.04 -0.58 -3.62
CA THR A 4 19.73 -1.01 -4.12
C THR A 4 18.72 0.01 -3.63
N SER A 5 18.59 1.11 -4.36
CA SER A 5 17.62 2.18 -4.10
C SER A 5 16.22 1.61 -4.33
N THR A 6 15.67 0.95 -3.31
CA THR A 6 14.28 0.49 -3.25
C THR A 6 13.38 1.71 -3.40
N ASN A 7 12.67 1.78 -4.52
CA ASN A 7 11.82 2.87 -5.00
C ASN A 7 10.55 3.06 -4.14
N THR A 8 10.72 3.12 -2.82
CA THR A 8 9.65 3.44 -1.88
C THR A 8 9.27 4.92 -1.92
N GLU A 9 10.17 5.79 -2.40
CA GLU A 9 9.95 7.24 -2.46
C GLU A 9 8.75 7.66 -3.33
N THR A 10 8.36 6.81 -4.28
CA THR A 10 7.18 7.04 -5.13
C THR A 10 5.87 6.62 -4.48
N LEU A 11 5.91 5.79 -3.44
CA LEU A 11 4.72 5.36 -2.70
C LEU A 11 4.16 6.48 -1.82
N PRO A 12 2.84 6.49 -1.57
CA PRO A 12 2.25 7.43 -0.63
C PRO A 12 2.82 7.20 0.77
N GLU A 13 2.89 8.25 1.59
CA GLU A 13 3.32 8.12 3.00
C GLU A 13 2.44 7.14 3.78
N MET A 14 1.15 7.12 3.44
CA MET A 14 0.19 6.23 4.04
C MET A 14 -0.97 5.92 3.09
N CYS A 15 -1.61 4.77 3.28
CA CYS A 15 -2.88 4.44 2.64
C CYS A 15 -3.79 3.67 3.60
N TYR A 16 -5.06 3.58 3.27
CA TYR A 16 -6.04 2.79 4.02
C TYR A 16 -6.45 1.56 3.21
N VAL A 17 -6.62 0.43 3.89
CA VAL A 17 -7.09 -0.82 3.29
C VAL A 17 -8.10 -1.52 4.20
N ARG A 18 -8.80 -2.50 3.64
CA ARG A 18 -9.65 -3.43 4.39
C ARG A 18 -8.79 -4.55 4.95
N HIS A 19 -8.81 -4.76 6.26
CA HIS A 19 -8.14 -5.89 6.88
C HIS A 19 -8.76 -7.21 6.40
N ILE A 20 -7.93 -8.18 6.00
CA ILE A 20 -8.41 -9.42 5.34
C ILE A 20 -9.28 -10.30 6.22
N THR A 21 -9.01 -10.30 7.53
CA THR A 21 -9.70 -11.22 8.45
C THR A 21 -10.86 -10.53 9.16
N THR A 22 -10.67 -9.29 9.61
CA THR A 22 -11.66 -8.57 10.42
C THR A 22 -12.60 -7.72 9.58
N GLY A 23 -12.22 -7.36 8.35
CA GLY A 23 -12.99 -6.41 7.55
C GLY A 23 -13.00 -4.99 8.12
N GLU A 24 -12.10 -4.65 9.04
CA GLU A 24 -11.96 -3.28 9.55
C GLU A 24 -11.12 -2.42 8.61
N THR A 25 -11.32 -1.11 8.68
CA THR A 25 -10.45 -0.16 7.98
C THR A 25 -9.15 -0.01 8.76
N VAL A 26 -8.03 -0.31 8.13
CA VAL A 26 -6.69 -0.19 8.72
C VAL A 26 -5.82 0.74 7.89
N MET A 27 -4.84 1.36 8.55
CA MET A 27 -3.83 2.21 7.90
C MET A 27 -2.56 1.40 7.66
N ILE A 28 -1.91 1.65 6.53
CA ILE A 28 -0.53 1.23 6.25
C ILE A 28 0.32 2.49 6.20
N ARG A 29 1.46 2.50 6.90
CA ARG A 29 2.49 3.53 6.76
C ARG A 29 3.67 2.98 5.98
N ARG A 30 4.18 3.78 5.06
CA ARG A 30 5.33 3.43 4.24
C ARG A 30 6.55 3.17 5.13
N GLY A 31 7.19 2.03 4.96
CA GLY A 31 8.37 1.63 5.73
C GLY A 31 8.06 0.97 7.09
N GLU A 32 6.79 0.89 7.50
CA GLU A 32 6.38 0.22 8.73
C GLU A 32 5.82 -1.19 8.44
N MET A 33 6.17 -2.16 9.28
CA MET A 33 5.62 -3.51 9.19
C MET A 33 4.23 -3.57 9.83
N GLY A 34 3.33 -4.31 9.21
CA GLY A 34 1.98 -4.59 9.70
C GLY A 34 0.95 -3.50 9.40
N TYR A 35 -0.25 -3.75 9.89
CA TYR A 35 -1.39 -2.84 9.77
C TYR A 35 -1.58 -2.06 11.07
N LEU A 36 -1.89 -0.78 10.95
CA LEU A 36 -2.20 0.10 12.07
C LEU A 36 -3.72 0.19 12.24
N PRO A 37 -4.27 -0.06 13.44
CA PRO A 37 -5.69 0.10 13.70
C PRO A 37 -6.10 1.58 13.58
N VAL A 38 -7.29 1.84 13.08
CA VAL A 38 -7.86 3.18 12.94
C VAL A 38 -9.26 3.18 13.52
N ASP A 39 -9.52 4.06 14.49
CA ASP A 39 -10.88 4.28 15.00
C ASP A 39 -11.68 5.12 14.01
N THR A 40 -12.42 4.44 13.14
CA THR A 40 -13.19 5.09 12.08
C THR A 40 -14.34 4.22 11.60
N LYS A 41 -15.43 4.87 11.19
CA LYS A 41 -16.54 4.24 10.47
C LYS A 41 -16.44 4.42 8.95
N CYS A 42 -15.48 5.22 8.49
CA CYS A 42 -15.28 5.47 7.07
C CYS A 42 -14.65 4.25 6.39
N SER A 43 -15.01 4.02 5.13
CA SER A 43 -14.37 3.01 4.31
C SER A 43 -12.94 3.44 3.90
N PRO A 44 -12.07 2.49 3.51
CA PRO A 44 -10.75 2.81 2.96
C PRO A 44 -10.82 3.81 1.79
N GLU A 45 -11.80 3.67 0.90
CA GLU A 45 -11.99 4.54 -0.26
C GLU A 45 -12.32 5.98 0.17
N CYS A 46 -13.18 6.13 1.18
CA CYS A 46 -13.53 7.43 1.76
C CYS A 46 -12.30 8.12 2.38
N LEU A 47 -11.46 7.38 3.11
CA LEU A 47 -10.28 7.94 3.76
C LEU A 47 -9.14 8.21 2.77
N ASN A 48 -8.90 7.30 1.81
CA ASN A 48 -7.93 7.50 0.74
C ASN A 48 -8.28 8.71 -0.15
N GLY A 49 -9.57 8.93 -0.41
CA GLY A 49 -10.05 10.10 -1.14
C GLY A 49 -9.84 11.44 -0.41
N ARG A 50 -9.51 11.41 0.89
CA ARG A 50 -9.21 12.60 1.70
C ARG A 50 -7.70 12.86 1.86
N LEU A 51 -6.85 11.99 1.32
CA LEU A 51 -5.41 12.21 1.31
C LEU A 51 -5.05 13.31 0.31
N ALA A 52 -3.94 14.03 0.55
CA ALA A 52 -3.44 15.06 -0.36
C ALA A 52 -3.18 14.51 -1.78
N ARG A 53 -2.79 13.24 -1.86
CA ARG A 53 -2.68 12.48 -3.09
C ARG A 53 -3.45 11.18 -2.92
N VAL A 54 -4.47 10.97 -3.75
CA VAL A 54 -5.24 9.72 -3.74
C VAL A 54 -4.35 8.60 -4.29
N PRO A 55 -4.11 7.52 -3.53
CA PRO A 55 -3.27 6.42 -3.98
C PRO A 55 -4.00 5.58 -5.03
N THR A 56 -3.25 5.07 -6.01
CA THR A 56 -3.78 4.15 -7.03
C THR A 56 -3.93 2.73 -6.47
N GLU A 57 -4.69 1.87 -7.16
CA GLU A 57 -4.82 0.46 -6.78
C GLU A 57 -3.46 -0.26 -6.72
N ASP A 58 -2.56 0.06 -7.65
CA ASP A 58 -1.24 -0.54 -7.74
C ASP A 58 -0.32 -0.07 -6.60
N GLU A 59 -0.42 1.20 -6.21
CA GLU A 59 0.28 1.73 -5.03
C GLU A 59 -0.27 1.12 -3.74
N ILE A 60 -1.59 0.93 -3.63
CA ILE A 60 -2.20 0.25 -2.49
C ILE A 60 -1.70 -1.20 -2.38
N ALA A 61 -1.59 -1.91 -3.51
CA ALA A 61 -1.07 -3.26 -3.56
C ALA A 61 0.42 -3.31 -3.13
N ALA A 62 1.22 -2.36 -3.60
CA ALA A 62 2.62 -2.22 -3.20
C ALA A 62 2.80 -1.91 -1.71
N MET A 63 2.02 -0.97 -1.18
CA MET A 63 1.99 -0.63 0.26
C MET A 63 1.61 -1.85 1.10
N ARG A 64 0.60 -2.60 0.66
CA ARG A 64 0.16 -3.82 1.34
C ARG A 64 1.23 -4.90 1.33
N HIS A 65 1.90 -5.12 0.20
CA HIS A 65 3.02 -6.03 0.12
C HIS A 65 4.14 -5.63 1.07
N GLY A 66 4.52 -4.34 1.07
CA GLY A 66 5.51 -3.77 1.98
C GLY A 66 5.20 -4.07 3.45
N SER A 67 3.96 -3.81 3.86
CA SER A 67 3.51 -4.02 5.24
C SER A 67 3.53 -5.48 5.68
N LEU A 68 3.33 -6.44 4.76
CA LEU A 68 3.24 -7.86 5.10
C LEU A 68 4.57 -8.60 4.92
N MET A 69 5.30 -8.30 3.85
CA MET A 69 6.45 -9.07 3.38
C MET A 69 7.78 -8.33 3.56
N GLY A 70 7.73 -7.05 3.96
CA GLY A 70 8.90 -6.18 4.04
C GLY A 70 8.99 -5.19 2.90
N TRP A 71 9.70 -4.09 3.13
CA TRP A 71 9.80 -2.95 2.22
C TRP A 71 10.95 -3.05 1.21
N GLU A 72 11.34 -4.28 0.88
CA GLU A 72 12.42 -4.58 -0.05
C GLU A 72 11.91 -5.47 -1.19
N GLY A 73 12.53 -5.35 -2.37
CA GLY A 73 12.21 -6.16 -3.55
C GLY A 73 11.21 -5.52 -4.52
N ALA A 74 10.77 -6.29 -5.52
CA ALA A 74 9.92 -5.77 -6.60
C ALA A 74 8.45 -5.58 -6.20
N GLY A 75 8.01 -6.21 -5.11
CA GLY A 75 6.60 -6.15 -4.66
C GLY A 75 6.19 -4.78 -4.12
N ILE A 76 7.14 -3.89 -3.83
CA ILE A 76 6.90 -2.50 -3.43
C ILE A 76 6.88 -1.51 -4.61
N ASP A 77 7.05 -1.99 -5.84
CA ASP A 77 6.94 -1.17 -7.05
C ASP A 77 5.50 -1.25 -7.60
N PRO A 78 4.75 -0.13 -7.69
CA PRO A 78 3.42 -0.12 -8.31
C PRO A 78 3.42 -0.71 -9.73
N ALA A 79 4.49 -0.52 -10.51
CA ALA A 79 4.58 -1.06 -11.87
C ALA A 79 4.58 -2.60 -11.89
N PHE A 80 5.03 -3.26 -10.82
CA PHE A 80 4.90 -4.71 -10.68
C PHE A 80 3.43 -5.13 -10.66
N TRP A 81 2.60 -4.44 -9.88
CA TRP A 81 1.17 -4.73 -9.74
C TRP A 81 0.36 -4.37 -10.98
N GLN A 82 0.70 -3.26 -11.64
CA GLN A 82 0.11 -2.89 -12.92
C GLN A 82 0.28 -4.01 -13.95
N ARG A 83 1.52 -4.50 -14.13
CA ARG A 83 1.80 -5.63 -15.03
C ARG A 83 1.03 -6.89 -14.64
N GLN A 84 0.96 -7.23 -13.36
CA GLN A 84 0.21 -8.39 -12.88
C GLN A 84 -1.30 -8.29 -13.17
N ARG A 85 -1.87 -7.08 -13.12
CA ARG A 85 -3.28 -6.83 -13.45
C ARG A 85 -3.53 -6.97 -14.95
N GLU A 86 -2.67 -6.40 -15.79
CA GLU A 86 -2.78 -6.48 -17.26
C GLU A 86 -2.72 -7.93 -17.77
N HIS A 87 -1.95 -8.82 -17.12
CA HIS A 87 -1.88 -10.24 -17.48
C HIS A 87 -3.06 -11.08 -16.95
N ARG A 88 -3.95 -10.52 -16.12
CA ARG A 88 -5.15 -11.21 -15.60
C ARG A 88 -6.40 -10.99 -16.45
N THR A 89 -6.35 -10.07 -17.41
CA THR A 89 -7.40 -9.79 -18.41
C THR A 89 -7.17 -10.57 -19.69
#